data_AF-A0A8K0R7K4-F1
#
_entry.id   AF-A0A8K0R7K4-F1
#
_cell.length_a   1.000
_cell.length_b   1.000
_cell.length_c   1.000
_cell.angle_alpha   90.00
_cell.angle_beta   90.00
_cell.angle_gamma   90.00
#
_symmetry.space_group_name_H-M   'P 1'
#
loop_
_entity.id
_entity.type
_entity.pdbx_description
1 polymer ?
#
loop_
_entity_poly.entity_id
_entity_poly.type
_entity_poly.pdbx_seq_one_letter_code
_entity_poly.pdbx_strand_id
1 'polypeptide(L)'
;MAATLPLGTSRIPATTPELIQALAQHQPLFQKIAEYPQAAIHNRYIGEWAMLGAYSEGRVDRSAFEVRQFLQANSQGEVKDHLESTLHTTMTNLAEDLFQHLHVTKALSDMVLANPPSTSGIAVYRVWSGSDHGGRRAPNGQLLSTYGKEGEPAPTHFASCHNENLDPISEFMANWLMNPFLNFVVSPVRRVILKVPIVRDMLRSNEPNVPAVDVSVIKALSKHVVSATAVLCLTAAILTLEAIRDPKWRIVIAALFAMVFSVPAQYIGSRSLPFYLLILAYFQMTVVFLGNTNDQKRHQ
;
A
#
# COMPACT_ATOMS: atom_id res chain seq x y z
N MET A 1 -22.38 -14.34 11.05
CA MET A 1 -21.62 -15.29 11.89
C MET A 1 -20.44 -14.53 12.49
N ALA A 2 -20.52 -14.17 13.77
CA ALA A 2 -19.42 -13.52 14.47
C ALA A 2 -18.35 -14.57 14.78
N ALA A 3 -17.20 -14.48 14.13
CA ALA A 3 -16.04 -15.30 14.49
C ALA A 3 -15.54 -14.84 15.85
N THR A 4 -15.86 -15.61 16.89
CA THR A 4 -15.20 -15.51 18.20
C THR A 4 -13.74 -15.89 18.00
N LEU A 5 -12.88 -14.88 17.87
CA LEU A 5 -11.43 -15.06 17.89
C LEU A 5 -11.08 -15.74 19.22
N PRO A 6 -10.42 -16.91 19.21
CA PRO A 6 -9.97 -17.53 20.44
C PRO A 6 -9.08 -16.52 21.16
N LEU A 7 -9.43 -16.20 22.42
CA LEU A 7 -8.56 -15.46 23.35
C LEU A 7 -7.34 -16.35 23.60
N GLY A 8 -6.38 -16.26 22.68
CA GLY A 8 -5.13 -16.98 22.74
C GLY A 8 -4.34 -16.55 23.95
N THR A 9 -3.84 -17.54 24.68
CA THR A 9 -2.93 -17.47 25.82
C THR A 9 -1.57 -16.81 25.52
N SER A 10 -1.40 -16.11 24.38
CA SER A 10 -0.12 -15.55 23.91
C SER A 10 0.15 -14.10 24.34
N ARG A 11 -0.78 -13.44 25.06
CA ARG A 11 -0.68 -12.02 25.41
C ARG A 11 -0.05 -11.75 26.79
N ILE A 12 0.94 -12.54 27.22
CA ILE A 12 1.74 -12.15 28.38
C ILE A 12 2.64 -10.99 27.94
N PRO A 13 2.45 -9.77 28.47
CA PRO A 13 3.27 -8.62 28.10
C PRO A 13 4.74 -8.93 28.38
N ALA A 14 5.63 -8.60 27.47
CA ALA A 14 7.07 -8.68 27.75
C ALA A 14 7.41 -7.70 28.88
N THR A 15 8.31 -8.11 29.77
CA THR A 15 8.91 -7.17 30.71
C THR A 15 9.78 -6.16 29.96
N THR A 16 10.03 -4.98 30.53
CA THR A 16 10.90 -3.97 29.90
C THR A 16 12.30 -4.50 29.55
N PRO A 17 12.99 -5.27 30.43
CA PRO A 17 14.28 -5.87 30.08
C PRO A 17 14.17 -6.87 28.92
N GLU A 18 13.12 -7.70 28.88
CA GLU A 18 12.87 -8.63 27.77
C GLU A 18 12.65 -7.89 26.45
N LEU A 19 11.94 -6.75 26.47
CA LEU A 19 11.72 -5.93 25.29
C LEU A 19 13.03 -5.31 24.79
N ILE A 20 13.84 -4.74 25.68
CA ILE A 20 15.15 -4.17 25.33
C ILE A 20 16.05 -5.25 24.72
N GLN A 21 16.09 -6.43 25.34
CA GLN A 21 16.84 -7.57 24.83
C GLN A 21 16.34 -8.00 23.45
N ALA A 22 15.02 -8.10 23.26
CA ALA A 22 14.43 -8.47 21.98
C ALA A 22 14.78 -7.44 20.88
N LEU A 23 14.67 -6.13 21.17
CA LEU A 23 15.04 -5.07 20.24
C LEU A 23 16.53 -5.13 19.86
N ALA A 24 17.42 -5.34 20.84
CA ALA A 24 18.85 -5.46 20.60
C ALA A 24 19.18 -6.69 19.74
N GLN A 25 18.56 -7.84 20.01
CA GLN A 25 18.79 -9.07 19.27
C GLN A 25 18.31 -9.01 17.81
N HIS A 26 17.28 -8.20 17.53
CA HIS A 26 16.71 -8.06 16.20
C HIS A 26 17.22 -6.83 15.43
N GLN A 27 18.30 -6.20 15.88
CA GLN A 27 18.91 -5.09 15.14
C GLN A 27 19.26 -5.43 13.67
N PRO A 28 19.79 -6.64 13.34
CA PRO A 28 20.01 -7.04 11.95
C PRO A 28 18.71 -7.13 11.15
N LEU A 29 17.62 -7.61 11.76
CA LEU A 29 16.30 -7.65 11.12
C LEU A 29 15.83 -6.24 10.74
N PHE A 30 16.05 -5.23 11.59
CA PHE A 30 15.69 -3.85 11.25
C PHE A 30 16.47 -3.32 10.06
N GLN A 31 17.76 -3.66 9.94
CA GLN A 31 18.58 -3.28 8.78
C GLN A 31 18.05 -3.95 7.50
N LYS A 32 17.74 -5.25 7.55
CA LYS A 32 17.14 -5.98 6.41
C LYS A 32 15.76 -5.44 6.02
N ILE A 33 14.92 -5.09 7.01
CA ILE A 33 13.63 -4.45 6.76
C ILE A 33 13.82 -3.05 6.16
N ALA A 34 14.84 -2.30 6.56
CA ALA A 34 15.13 -1.00 5.95
C ALA A 34 15.54 -1.14 4.46
N GLU A 35 16.29 -2.19 4.13
CA GLU A 35 16.63 -2.53 2.74
C GLU A 35 15.40 -3.05 1.95
N TYR A 36 14.52 -3.80 2.60
CA TYR A 36 13.33 -4.41 2.01
C TYR A 36 12.06 -4.12 2.83
N PRO A 37 11.51 -2.89 2.78
CA PRO A 37 10.36 -2.51 3.60
C PRO A 37 9.16 -3.44 3.39
N GLN A 38 9.01 -4.05 2.22
CA GLN A 38 7.86 -4.90 1.94
C GLN A 38 7.81 -6.18 2.80
N ALA A 39 8.92 -6.56 3.41
CA ALA A 39 8.99 -7.67 4.37
C ALA A 39 8.57 -7.26 5.80
N ALA A 40 8.42 -5.96 6.08
CA ALA A 40 7.93 -5.51 7.38
C ALA A 40 6.43 -5.77 7.52
N ILE A 41 6.06 -6.29 8.67
CA ILE A 41 4.70 -6.67 9.02
C ILE A 41 4.29 -6.02 10.33
N HIS A 42 3.03 -5.60 10.40
CA HIS A 42 2.46 -4.90 11.54
C HIS A 42 1.09 -5.46 11.88
N ASN A 43 0.75 -5.42 13.17
CA ASN A 43 -0.59 -5.75 13.63
C ASN A 43 -1.58 -4.66 13.25
N ARG A 44 -2.79 -5.06 12.86
CA ARG A 44 -3.91 -4.15 12.54
C ARG A 44 -4.71 -3.71 13.76
N TYR A 45 -4.44 -4.15 14.99
CA TYR A 45 -5.10 -3.68 16.24
C TYR A 45 -6.57 -3.19 16.12
N ILE A 46 -7.43 -3.90 15.38
CA ILE A 46 -8.71 -3.34 14.89
C ILE A 46 -9.65 -3.04 16.06
N GLY A 47 -9.66 -3.94 17.05
CA GLY A 47 -10.47 -3.78 18.25
C GLY A 47 -10.00 -2.61 19.10
N GLU A 48 -8.68 -2.45 19.29
CA GLU A 48 -8.11 -1.35 20.04
C GLU A 48 -8.35 0.00 19.36
N TRP A 49 -8.28 0.06 18.03
CA TRP A 49 -8.64 1.26 17.26
C TRP A 49 -10.13 1.59 17.33
N ALA A 50 -11.02 0.61 17.28
CA ALA A 50 -12.46 0.84 17.43
C ALA A 50 -12.80 1.42 18.82
N MET A 51 -12.15 0.92 19.87
CA MET A 51 -12.28 1.47 21.23
C MET A 51 -11.77 2.91 21.32
N LEU A 52 -10.60 3.20 20.74
CA LEU A 52 -10.04 4.54 20.70
C LEU A 52 -10.93 5.52 19.90
N GLY A 53 -11.51 5.04 18.79
CA GLY A 53 -12.49 5.77 17.98
C GLY A 53 -13.68 6.23 18.83
N ALA A 54 -14.37 5.28 19.47
CA ALA A 54 -15.52 5.57 20.33
C ALA A 54 -15.16 6.52 21.49
N TYR A 55 -13.99 6.34 22.11
CA TYR A 55 -13.50 7.25 23.14
C TYR A 55 -13.30 8.69 22.62
N SER A 56 -12.65 8.83 21.46
CA SER A 56 -12.41 10.14 20.85
C SER A 56 -13.69 10.85 20.41
N GLU A 57 -14.68 10.11 19.90
CA GLU A 57 -16.01 10.63 19.57
C GLU A 57 -16.71 11.21 20.82
N GLY A 58 -16.69 10.47 21.93
CA GLY A 58 -17.28 10.96 23.19
C GLY A 58 -16.59 12.22 23.75
N ARG A 59 -15.30 12.43 23.47
CA ARG A 59 -14.61 13.68 23.82
C ARG A 59 -15.10 14.86 22.99
N VAL A 60 -15.20 14.66 21.68
CA VAL A 60 -15.77 15.67 20.76
C VAL A 60 -17.16 16.07 21.20
N ASP A 61 -18.03 15.10 21.52
CA ASP A 61 -19.39 15.38 22.00
C ASP A 61 -19.41 16.23 23.27
N ARG A 62 -18.52 15.92 24.23
CA ARG A 62 -18.40 16.65 25.50
C ARG A 62 -17.92 18.08 25.27
N SER A 63 -16.82 18.26 24.54
CA SER A 63 -16.28 19.60 24.24
C SER A 63 -17.25 20.43 23.40
N ALA A 64 -17.97 19.81 22.46
CA ALA A 64 -19.02 20.48 21.68
C ALA A 64 -20.23 20.88 22.55
N PHE A 65 -20.55 20.07 23.56
CA PHE A 65 -21.57 20.42 24.54
C PHE A 65 -21.11 21.59 25.44
N GLU A 66 -19.88 21.59 25.93
CA GLU A 66 -19.30 22.68 26.73
C GLU A 66 -19.30 24.01 25.97
N VAL A 67 -18.89 24.00 24.70
CA VAL A 67 -18.95 25.19 23.82
C VAL A 67 -20.40 25.66 23.67
N ARG A 68 -21.35 24.76 23.40
CA ARG A 68 -22.78 25.12 23.28
C ARG A 68 -23.33 25.74 24.56
N GLN A 69 -23.02 25.15 25.72
CA GLN A 69 -23.41 25.70 27.02
C GLN A 69 -22.79 27.08 27.25
N PHE A 70 -21.50 27.25 26.94
CA PHE A 70 -20.82 28.52 27.07
C PHE A 70 -21.45 29.60 26.17
N LEU A 71 -21.70 29.29 24.90
CA LEU A 71 -22.33 30.22 23.96
C LEU A 71 -23.75 30.59 24.41
N GLN A 72 -24.54 29.61 24.86
CA GLN A 72 -25.90 29.84 25.35
C GLN A 72 -25.93 30.70 26.62
N ALA A 73 -25.01 30.45 27.56
CA ALA A 73 -24.94 31.19 28.83
C ALA A 73 -24.52 32.66 28.64
N ASN A 74 -23.81 32.98 27.54
CA ASN A 74 -23.26 34.31 27.29
C ASN A 74 -23.91 35.03 26.09
N SER A 75 -24.97 34.48 25.50
CA SER A 75 -25.65 35.08 24.34
C SER A 75 -26.45 36.36 24.67
N GLN A 76 -26.64 36.66 25.96
CA GLN A 76 -27.45 37.80 26.43
C GLN A 76 -26.63 39.09 26.65
N GLY A 77 -25.33 39.11 26.32
CA GLY A 77 -24.55 40.33 26.20
C GLY A 77 -24.01 40.92 27.51
N GLU A 78 -24.01 40.18 28.61
CA GLU A 78 -23.30 40.60 29.82
C GLU A 78 -21.79 40.46 29.64
N VAL A 79 -21.08 41.58 29.59
CA VAL A 79 -19.61 41.61 29.51
C VAL A 79 -19.03 41.18 30.84
N LYS A 80 -18.52 39.95 30.90
CA LYS A 80 -17.77 39.41 32.03
C LYS A 80 -16.27 39.49 31.76
N ASP A 81 -15.50 39.83 32.78
CA ASP A 81 -14.05 39.67 32.73
C ASP A 81 -13.70 38.21 32.42
N HIS A 82 -12.71 38.01 31.54
CA HIS A 82 -12.25 36.69 31.05
C HIS A 82 -13.17 35.93 30.07
N LEU A 83 -14.22 36.55 29.54
CA LEU A 83 -15.12 35.90 28.56
C LEU A 83 -14.35 35.39 27.33
N GLU A 84 -13.50 36.23 26.74
CA GLU A 84 -12.71 35.89 25.56
C GLU A 84 -11.73 34.75 25.83
N SER A 85 -11.04 34.77 26.97
CA SER A 85 -10.10 33.72 27.36
C SER A 85 -10.80 32.37 27.58
N THR A 86 -12.01 32.38 28.18
CA THR A 86 -12.80 31.17 28.40
C THR A 86 -13.38 30.61 27.09
N LEU A 87 -13.86 31.49 26.21
CA LEU A 87 -14.29 31.11 24.86
C LEU A 87 -13.13 30.49 24.08
N HIS A 88 -11.96 31.14 24.10
CA HIS A 88 -10.77 30.65 23.43
C HIS A 88 -10.39 29.26 23.95
N THR A 89 -10.37 29.06 25.26
CA THR A 89 -10.03 27.77 25.87
C THR A 89 -11.02 26.66 25.47
N THR A 90 -12.33 26.93 25.56
CA THR A 90 -13.36 25.94 25.21
C THR A 90 -13.35 25.59 23.71
N MET A 91 -13.15 26.58 22.84
CA MET A 91 -13.00 26.36 21.39
C MET A 91 -11.71 25.61 21.04
N THR A 92 -10.59 25.92 21.71
CA THR A 92 -9.31 25.22 21.50
C THR A 92 -9.42 23.76 21.91
N ASN A 93 -10.05 23.46 23.05
CA ASN A 93 -10.29 22.07 23.49
C ASN A 93 -11.13 21.30 22.46
N LEU A 94 -12.21 21.91 21.95
CA LEU A 94 -13.03 21.29 20.89
C LEU A 94 -12.21 21.06 19.60
N ALA A 95 -11.39 22.03 19.20
CA ALA A 95 -10.55 21.90 18.02
C ALA A 95 -9.52 20.75 18.18
N GLU A 96 -8.85 20.67 19.32
CA GLU A 96 -7.90 19.59 19.64
C GLU A 96 -8.58 18.22 19.62
N ASP A 97 -9.76 18.09 20.22
CA ASP A 97 -10.55 16.85 20.22
C ASP A 97 -10.95 16.43 18.81
N LEU A 98 -11.40 17.38 17.98
CA LEU A 98 -11.75 17.14 16.58
C LEU A 98 -10.53 16.69 15.76
N PHE A 99 -9.37 17.33 15.94
CA PHE A 99 -8.13 16.92 15.27
C PHE A 99 -7.70 15.52 15.70
N GLN A 100 -7.77 15.22 17.00
CA GLN A 100 -7.44 13.90 17.50
C GLN A 100 -8.38 12.83 16.94
N HIS A 101 -9.69 13.09 16.90
CA HIS A 101 -10.68 12.19 16.32
C HIS A 101 -10.44 11.97 14.81
N LEU A 102 -10.10 13.03 14.07
CA LEU A 102 -9.73 12.93 12.66
C LEU A 102 -8.49 12.05 12.46
N HIS A 103 -7.45 12.23 13.28
CA HIS A 103 -6.24 11.41 13.23
C HIS A 103 -6.53 9.93 13.49
N VAL A 104 -7.36 9.63 14.49
CA VAL A 104 -7.77 8.26 14.83
C VAL A 104 -8.55 7.63 13.67
N THR A 105 -9.52 8.37 13.11
CA THR A 105 -10.35 7.90 12.01
C THR A 105 -9.54 7.65 10.74
N LYS A 106 -8.61 8.56 10.41
CA LYS A 106 -7.71 8.41 9.28
C LYS A 106 -6.79 7.20 9.45
N ALA A 107 -6.18 7.04 10.62
CA ALA A 107 -5.32 5.89 10.91
C ALA A 107 -6.08 4.55 10.80
N LEU A 108 -7.32 4.49 11.33
CA LEU A 108 -8.19 3.32 11.19
C LEU A 108 -8.51 3.03 9.72
N SER A 109 -8.87 4.05 8.93
CA SER A 109 -9.13 3.92 7.49
C SER A 109 -7.90 3.40 6.74
N ASP A 110 -6.74 4.03 6.94
CA ASP A 110 -5.48 3.64 6.29
C ASP A 110 -5.12 2.17 6.59
N MET A 111 -5.41 1.73 7.81
CA MET A 111 -5.12 0.37 8.27
C MET A 111 -6.13 -0.67 7.78
N VAL A 112 -7.42 -0.32 7.67
CA VAL A 112 -8.42 -1.19 7.04
C VAL A 112 -8.08 -1.42 5.57
N LEU A 113 -7.60 -0.37 4.89
CA LEU A 113 -7.17 -0.41 3.50
C LEU A 113 -5.78 -1.03 3.31
N ALA A 114 -5.03 -1.28 4.38
CA ALA A 114 -3.72 -1.88 4.28
C ALA A 114 -3.81 -3.34 3.78
N ASN A 115 -2.93 -3.69 2.84
CA ASN A 115 -2.86 -5.04 2.30
C ASN A 115 -2.34 -6.03 3.35
N PRO A 116 -2.86 -7.27 3.39
CA PRO A 116 -2.23 -8.33 4.17
C PRO A 116 -0.84 -8.62 3.59
N PRO A 117 0.12 -9.03 4.42
CA PRO A 117 1.44 -9.41 3.92
C PRO A 117 1.32 -10.59 2.97
N SER A 118 2.12 -10.60 1.91
CA SER A 118 2.19 -11.74 0.99
C SER A 118 2.77 -12.98 1.68
N THR A 119 2.46 -14.17 1.17
CA THR A 119 3.03 -15.42 1.66
C THR A 119 4.56 -15.44 1.57
N SER A 120 5.13 -14.79 0.55
CA SER A 120 6.58 -14.63 0.44
C SER A 120 7.14 -13.65 1.47
N GLY A 121 6.45 -12.52 1.71
CA GLY A 121 6.86 -11.53 2.69
C GLY A 121 6.86 -12.07 4.13
N ILE A 122 5.83 -12.84 4.50
CA ILE A 122 5.78 -13.49 5.81
C ILE A 122 6.86 -14.56 5.96
N ALA A 123 7.17 -15.32 4.90
CA ALA A 123 8.25 -16.31 4.91
C ALA A 123 9.61 -15.65 5.11
N VAL A 124 9.88 -14.55 4.39
CA VAL A 124 11.10 -13.77 4.55
C VAL A 124 11.23 -13.20 5.97
N TYR A 125 10.16 -12.63 6.50
CA TYR A 125 10.14 -12.13 7.88
C TYR A 125 10.41 -13.25 8.90
N ARG A 126 9.79 -14.42 8.74
CA ARG A 126 9.99 -15.60 9.60
C ARG A 126 11.45 -16.07 9.59
N VAL A 127 12.05 -16.19 8.41
CA VAL A 127 13.47 -16.56 8.24
C VAL A 127 14.38 -15.55 8.94
N TRP A 128 14.16 -14.26 8.74
CA TRP A 128 15.01 -13.22 9.32
C TRP A 128 14.79 -13.01 10.82
N SER A 129 13.58 -13.25 11.32
CA SER A 129 13.26 -13.18 12.75
C SER A 129 13.66 -14.46 13.50
N GLY A 130 14.01 -15.54 12.80
CA GLY A 130 14.37 -16.81 13.41
C GLY A 130 13.19 -17.51 14.07
N SER A 131 12.01 -17.48 13.45
CA SER A 131 10.73 -17.97 14.01
C SER A 131 10.73 -19.44 14.43
N ASP A 132 11.66 -20.25 13.93
CA ASP A 132 11.72 -21.69 14.22
C ASP A 132 12.27 -22.00 15.62
N HIS A 133 12.79 -20.99 16.32
CA HIS A 133 13.37 -21.15 17.65
C HIS A 133 12.30 -20.85 18.70
N GLY A 134 11.55 -21.91 19.06
CA GLY A 134 10.48 -21.84 20.05
C GLY A 134 10.89 -21.11 21.33
N GLY A 135 10.00 -20.23 21.83
CA GLY A 135 10.21 -19.46 23.07
C GLY A 135 10.88 -18.10 22.89
N ARG A 136 11.33 -17.74 21.67
CA ARG A 136 11.85 -16.39 21.40
C ARG A 136 10.74 -15.37 21.19
N ARG A 137 11.00 -14.14 21.64
CA ARG A 137 10.14 -12.99 21.42
C ARG A 137 10.57 -12.22 20.17
N ALA A 138 9.59 -11.75 19.43
CA ALA A 138 9.75 -10.83 18.32
C ALA A 138 10.11 -9.42 18.81
N PRO A 139 10.49 -8.49 17.90
CA PRO A 139 10.84 -7.11 18.24
C PRO A 139 9.78 -6.35 19.06
N ASN A 140 8.50 -6.67 18.87
CA ASN A 140 7.38 -6.07 19.58
C ASN A 140 7.11 -6.72 20.96
N GLY A 141 7.98 -7.63 21.41
CA GLY A 141 7.84 -8.37 22.66
C GLY A 141 6.82 -9.53 22.61
N GLN A 142 6.10 -9.75 21.51
CA GLN A 142 5.22 -10.91 21.38
C GLN A 142 6.01 -12.18 21.09
N LEU A 143 5.45 -13.37 21.36
CA LEU A 143 6.09 -14.62 20.97
C LEU A 143 6.17 -14.73 19.44
N LEU A 144 7.31 -15.20 18.91
CA LEU A 144 7.49 -15.40 17.46
C LEU A 144 6.45 -16.36 16.86
N SER A 145 5.89 -17.28 17.67
CA SER A 145 4.80 -18.16 17.26
C SER A 145 3.53 -17.43 16.82
N THR A 146 3.34 -16.16 17.22
CA THR A 146 2.21 -15.33 16.78
C THR A 146 2.23 -15.08 15.28
N TYR A 147 3.41 -15.15 14.65
CA TYR A 147 3.59 -14.98 13.22
C TYR A 147 3.35 -16.27 12.41
N GLY A 148 3.00 -17.38 13.06
CA GLY A 148 2.83 -18.70 12.44
C GLY A 148 4.14 -19.42 12.14
N LYS A 149 4.06 -20.69 11.76
CA LYS A 149 5.22 -21.51 11.38
C LYS A 149 5.60 -21.32 9.91
N GLU A 150 6.82 -21.73 9.54
CA GLU A 150 7.21 -21.77 8.13
C GLU A 150 6.20 -22.59 7.31
N GLY A 151 5.81 -22.07 6.13
CA GLY A 151 4.80 -22.67 5.26
C GLY A 151 3.34 -22.38 5.62
N GLU A 152 3.03 -21.90 6.82
CA GLU A 152 1.65 -21.54 7.19
C GLU A 152 1.22 -20.21 6.55
N PRO A 153 -0.08 -20.04 6.22
CA PRO A 153 -0.59 -18.77 5.70
C PRO A 153 -0.34 -17.63 6.69
N ALA A 154 -0.25 -16.41 6.16
CA ALA A 154 -0.11 -15.23 7.00
C ALA A 154 -1.37 -15.03 7.87
N PRO A 155 -1.22 -14.77 9.18
CA PRO A 155 -2.37 -14.46 10.02
C PRO A 155 -3.11 -13.20 9.55
N THR A 156 -4.44 -13.25 9.57
CA THR A 156 -5.32 -12.22 9.00
C THR A 156 -5.27 -10.86 9.70
N HIS A 157 -4.75 -10.82 10.93
CA HIS A 157 -4.62 -9.59 11.72
C HIS A 157 -3.35 -8.80 11.41
N PHE A 158 -2.50 -9.28 10.49
CA PHE A 158 -1.32 -8.55 10.02
C PHE A 158 -1.60 -7.72 8.76
N ALA A 159 -0.83 -6.66 8.60
CA ALA A 159 -0.70 -5.86 7.39
C ALA A 159 0.79 -5.70 7.04
N SER A 160 1.11 -5.47 5.77
CA SER A 160 2.47 -5.08 5.38
C SER A 160 2.70 -3.59 5.62
N CYS A 161 3.92 -3.20 5.97
CA CYS A 161 4.28 -1.77 6.09
C CYS A 161 4.28 -1.05 4.74
N HIS A 162 4.39 -1.82 3.65
CA HIS A 162 4.15 -1.31 2.32
C HIS A 162 2.65 -1.23 2.10
N ASN A 163 2.08 -0.06 2.38
CA ASN A 163 0.82 0.32 1.78
C ASN A 163 1.10 0.91 0.40
N GLU A 164 1.19 0.05 -0.59
CA GLU A 164 0.85 0.46 -1.95
C GLU A 164 0.07 -0.72 -2.51
N ASN A 165 -1.10 -0.46 -3.10
CA ASN A 165 -1.57 -1.30 -4.19
C ASN A 165 -0.34 -1.58 -5.06
N LEU A 166 0.25 -2.78 -4.97
CA LEU A 166 1.02 -3.29 -6.08
C LEU A 166 0.01 -3.24 -7.20
N ASP A 167 0.24 -2.38 -8.17
CA ASP A 167 -0.54 -2.43 -9.38
C ASP A 167 -0.48 -3.90 -9.85
N PRO A 168 -1.60 -4.49 -10.29
CA PRO A 168 -1.70 -5.89 -10.70
C PRO A 168 -0.53 -6.36 -11.59
N ILE A 169 0.09 -5.44 -12.33
CA ILE A 169 1.28 -5.68 -13.16
C ILE A 169 2.55 -5.87 -12.33
N SER A 170 2.80 -5.10 -11.27
CA SER A 170 3.93 -5.37 -10.37
C SER A 170 3.77 -6.71 -9.64
N GLU A 171 2.54 -7.08 -9.29
CA GLU A 171 2.26 -8.39 -8.70
C GLU A 171 2.49 -9.53 -9.71
N PHE A 172 2.02 -9.37 -10.95
CA PHE A 172 2.32 -10.29 -12.04
C PHE A 172 3.83 -10.41 -12.30
N MET A 173 4.54 -9.30 -12.41
CA MET A 173 5.98 -9.27 -12.65
C MET A 173 6.77 -9.96 -11.53
N ALA A 174 6.39 -9.72 -10.27
CA ALA A 174 7.02 -10.36 -9.12
C ALA A 174 6.71 -11.87 -9.11
N ASN A 175 5.43 -12.25 -9.20
CA ASN A 175 4.98 -13.62 -8.93
C ASN A 175 5.10 -14.56 -10.13
N TRP A 176 4.88 -14.07 -11.35
CA TRP A 176 4.84 -14.89 -12.57
C TRP A 176 6.09 -14.80 -13.43
N LEU A 177 6.90 -13.74 -13.29
CA LEU A 177 8.14 -13.61 -14.05
C LEU A 177 9.38 -13.78 -13.16
N MET A 178 9.51 -12.95 -12.13
CA MET A 178 10.71 -12.90 -11.30
C MET A 178 10.84 -14.10 -10.38
N ASN A 179 9.80 -14.47 -9.64
CA ASN A 179 9.88 -15.64 -8.75
C ASN A 179 10.21 -16.94 -9.51
N PRO A 180 9.58 -17.27 -10.66
CA PRO A 180 9.96 -18.43 -11.44
C PRO A 180 11.39 -18.33 -11.98
N PHE A 181 11.80 -17.17 -12.50
CA PHE A 181 13.17 -16.99 -12.98
C PHE A 181 14.21 -17.20 -11.87
N LEU A 182 13.97 -16.63 -10.68
CA LEU A 182 14.83 -16.81 -9.52
C LEU A 182 14.90 -18.27 -9.08
N ASN A 183 13.75 -18.96 -9.07
CA ASN A 183 13.66 -20.34 -8.60
C ASN A 183 14.22 -21.36 -9.59
N PHE A 184 13.96 -21.19 -10.89
CA PHE A 184 14.31 -22.16 -11.92
C PHE A 184 15.63 -21.85 -12.65
N VAL A 185 16.10 -20.61 -12.62
CA VAL A 185 17.35 -20.22 -13.29
C VAL A 185 18.40 -19.83 -12.26
N VAL A 186 18.13 -18.80 -11.45
CA VAL A 186 19.16 -18.23 -10.55
C VAL A 186 19.54 -19.21 -9.44
N SER A 187 18.57 -19.85 -8.77
CA SER A 187 18.82 -20.81 -7.68
C SER A 187 19.68 -22.01 -8.12
N PRO A 188 19.38 -22.72 -9.23
CA PRO A 188 20.24 -23.81 -9.68
C PRO A 188 21.61 -23.33 -10.16
N VAL A 189 21.70 -22.22 -10.91
CA VAL A 189 23.00 -21.65 -11.33
C VAL A 189 23.85 -21.29 -10.12
N ARG A 190 23.28 -20.63 -9.12
CA ARG A 190 23.96 -20.30 -7.87
C ARG A 190 24.43 -21.56 -7.14
N ARG A 191 23.62 -22.63 -7.10
CA ARG A 191 24.03 -23.91 -6.49
C ARG A 191 25.24 -24.53 -7.20
N VAL A 192 25.34 -24.41 -8.52
CA VAL A 192 26.49 -24.90 -9.29
C VAL A 192 27.72 -24.03 -9.02
N ILE A 193 27.58 -22.70 -9.05
CA ILE A 193 28.66 -21.75 -8.79
C ILE A 193 29.23 -21.93 -7.37
N LEU A 194 28.37 -22.13 -6.37
CA LEU A 194 28.79 -22.36 -4.98
C LEU A 194 29.52 -23.70 -4.75
N LYS A 195 29.53 -24.62 -5.73
CA LYS A 195 30.38 -25.82 -5.67
C LYS A 195 31.84 -25.52 -6.01
N VAL A 196 32.14 -24.36 -6.60
CA VAL A 196 33.51 -23.94 -6.91
C VAL A 196 34.14 -23.35 -5.62
N PRO A 197 35.24 -23.92 -5.09
CA PRO A 197 35.80 -23.55 -3.79
C PRO A 197 36.19 -22.07 -3.70
N ILE A 198 36.83 -21.55 -4.75
CA ILE A 198 37.30 -20.16 -4.83
C ILE A 198 36.14 -19.16 -4.71
N VAL A 199 35.00 -19.49 -5.32
CA VAL A 199 33.82 -18.62 -5.34
C VAL A 199 32.98 -18.79 -4.07
N ARG A 200 32.97 -20.00 -3.51
CA ARG A 200 32.31 -20.31 -2.23
C ARG A 200 32.88 -19.46 -1.10
N ASP A 201 34.20 -19.32 -1.01
CA ASP A 201 34.81 -18.57 0.09
C ASP A 201 34.63 -17.05 -0.06
N MET A 202 34.59 -16.53 -1.29
CA MET A 202 34.22 -15.12 -1.56
C MET A 202 32.75 -14.81 -1.26
N LEU A 203 31.83 -15.75 -1.55
CA LEU A 203 30.39 -15.51 -1.39
C LEU A 203 29.87 -15.82 0.01
N ARG A 204 30.59 -16.60 0.82
CA ARG A 204 30.16 -17.00 2.17
C ARG A 204 30.42 -15.92 3.24
N SER A 205 31.29 -14.95 2.96
CA SER A 205 31.48 -13.76 3.80
C SER A 205 30.36 -12.74 3.65
N ASN A 206 29.55 -12.85 2.61
CA ASN A 206 28.29 -12.13 2.47
C ASN A 206 27.16 -13.07 2.91
N GLU A 207 26.34 -12.64 3.87
CA GLU A 207 25.22 -13.41 4.43
C GLU A 207 24.37 -14.15 3.37
N PRO A 208 23.60 -15.20 3.75
CA PRO A 208 22.72 -15.91 2.83
C PRO A 208 21.54 -15.01 2.42
N ASN A 209 21.81 -14.01 1.58
CA ASN A 209 20.79 -13.29 0.87
C ASN A 209 20.11 -14.31 -0.03
N VAL A 210 18.88 -14.67 0.31
CA VAL A 210 17.90 -15.08 -0.70
C VAL A 210 18.01 -14.04 -1.80
N PRO A 211 18.17 -14.41 -3.09
CA PRO A 211 18.19 -13.44 -4.16
C PRO A 211 16.78 -12.88 -4.27
N ALA A 212 16.47 -11.90 -3.41
CA ALA A 212 15.23 -11.16 -3.44
C ALA A 212 15.45 -10.04 -4.45
N VAL A 213 14.70 -10.09 -5.55
CA VAL A 213 14.70 -8.97 -6.50
C VAL A 213 14.15 -7.77 -5.76
N ASP A 214 14.91 -6.68 -5.76
CA ASP A 214 14.50 -5.44 -5.14
C ASP A 214 13.16 -5.00 -5.74
N VAL A 215 12.15 -4.88 -4.87
CA VAL A 215 10.80 -4.50 -5.26
C VAL A 215 10.77 -3.09 -5.85
N SER A 216 11.74 -2.23 -5.51
CA SER A 216 11.89 -0.93 -6.16
C SER A 216 12.22 -1.08 -7.65
N VAL A 217 13.07 -2.05 -8.01
CA VAL A 217 13.43 -2.39 -9.39
C VAL A 217 12.24 -3.04 -10.10
N ILE A 218 11.50 -3.93 -9.44
CA ILE A 218 10.26 -4.50 -10.00
C ILE A 218 9.24 -3.41 -10.29
N LYS A 219 9.04 -2.47 -9.36
CA LYS A 219 8.12 -1.33 -9.53
C LYS A 219 8.59 -0.37 -10.63
N ALA A 220 9.90 -0.17 -10.78
CA ALA A 220 10.43 0.65 -11.87
C ALA A 220 10.24 -0.05 -13.23
N LEU A 221 10.51 -1.35 -13.29
CA LEU A 221 10.37 -2.16 -14.49
C LEU A 221 8.89 -2.31 -14.89
N SER A 222 7.99 -2.55 -13.94
CA SER A 222 6.55 -2.63 -14.20
C SER A 222 6.02 -1.31 -14.78
N LYS A 223 6.43 -0.17 -14.22
CA LYS A 223 6.14 1.15 -14.78
C LYS A 223 6.64 1.29 -16.21
N HIS A 224 7.87 0.87 -16.51
CA HIS A 224 8.42 0.92 -17.87
C HIS A 224 7.65 0.01 -18.85
N VAL A 225 7.29 -1.19 -18.43
CA VAL A 225 6.48 -2.11 -19.26
C VAL A 225 5.09 -1.53 -19.52
N VAL A 226 4.45 -0.95 -18.51
CA VAL A 226 3.17 -0.24 -18.65
C VAL A 226 3.30 0.92 -19.63
N SER A 227 4.30 1.78 -19.46
CA SER A 227 4.52 2.92 -20.34
C SER A 227 4.82 2.48 -21.77
N ALA A 228 5.69 1.47 -21.96
CA ALA A 228 6.01 0.94 -23.28
C ALA A 228 4.79 0.32 -23.97
N THR A 229 3.98 -0.44 -23.23
CA THR A 229 2.74 -1.03 -23.76
C THR A 229 1.76 0.06 -24.17
N ALA A 230 1.57 1.09 -23.33
CA ALA A 230 0.70 2.21 -23.63
C ALA A 230 1.15 2.96 -24.90
N VAL A 231 2.47 3.22 -25.04
CA VAL A 231 3.04 3.85 -26.24
C VAL A 231 2.86 2.98 -27.48
N LEU A 232 3.18 1.68 -27.41
CA LEU A 232 3.03 0.76 -28.53
C LEU A 232 1.59 0.66 -29.01
N CYS A 233 0.65 0.55 -28.08
CA CYS A 233 -0.76 0.53 -28.41
C CYS A 233 -1.19 1.87 -29.05
N LEU A 234 -0.74 3.02 -28.53
CA LEU A 234 -1.06 4.32 -29.12
C LEU A 234 -0.51 4.43 -30.54
N THR A 235 0.75 4.03 -30.77
CA THR A 235 1.36 3.99 -32.11
C THR A 235 0.58 3.08 -33.05
N ALA A 236 0.18 1.89 -32.61
CA ALA A 236 -0.63 0.97 -33.41
C ALA A 236 -1.99 1.59 -33.78
N ALA A 237 -2.64 2.29 -32.85
CA ALA A 237 -3.90 2.96 -33.11
C ALA A 237 -3.75 4.09 -34.15
N ILE A 238 -2.69 4.89 -34.06
CA ILE A 238 -2.38 5.96 -35.04
C ILE A 238 -2.18 5.36 -36.44
N LEU A 239 -1.33 4.34 -36.58
CA LEU A 239 -1.06 3.67 -37.85
C LEU A 239 -2.33 3.05 -38.45
N THR A 240 -3.17 2.46 -37.60
CA THR A 240 -4.45 1.87 -38.03
C THR A 240 -5.41 2.95 -38.56
N LEU A 241 -5.52 4.08 -37.86
CA LEU A 241 -6.36 5.21 -38.29
C LEU A 241 -5.86 5.84 -39.59
N GLU A 242 -4.55 5.91 -39.80
CA GLU A 242 -3.96 6.40 -41.04
C GLU A 242 -4.28 5.49 -42.24
N ALA A 243 -4.19 4.16 -42.04
CA ALA A 243 -4.42 3.17 -43.09
C ALA A 243 -5.87 3.13 -43.60
N ILE A 244 -6.85 3.44 -42.75
CA ILE A 244 -8.27 3.48 -43.15
C ILE A 244 -8.50 4.73 -43.99
N ARG A 245 -9.04 4.62 -45.21
CA ARG A 245 -9.32 5.80 -46.05
C ARG A 245 -10.70 6.42 -45.80
N ASP A 246 -11.67 5.62 -45.37
CA ASP A 246 -13.04 6.08 -45.16
C ASP A 246 -13.18 6.85 -43.83
N PRO A 247 -13.59 8.13 -43.86
CA PRO A 247 -13.75 8.93 -42.65
C PRO A 247 -14.77 8.36 -41.65
N LYS A 248 -15.83 7.68 -42.09
CA LYS A 248 -16.81 7.09 -41.18
C LYS A 248 -16.19 5.98 -40.35
N TRP A 249 -15.43 5.10 -41.00
CA TRP A 249 -14.73 4.00 -40.33
C TRP A 249 -13.62 4.50 -39.41
N ARG A 250 -12.92 5.60 -39.76
CA ARG A 250 -11.94 6.24 -38.86
C ARG A 250 -12.56 6.67 -37.53
N ILE A 251 -13.75 7.27 -37.54
CA ILE A 251 -14.43 7.71 -36.31
C ILE A 251 -14.83 6.52 -35.44
N VAL A 252 -15.43 5.48 -36.06
CA VAL A 252 -15.85 4.26 -35.33
C VAL A 252 -14.65 3.57 -34.69
N ILE A 253 -13.55 3.42 -35.43
CA ILE A 253 -12.35 2.73 -34.95
C ILE A 253 -11.62 3.58 -33.89
N ALA A 254 -11.58 4.91 -34.02
CA ALA A 254 -11.04 5.78 -32.99
C ALA A 254 -11.83 5.69 -31.67
N ALA A 255 -13.16 5.63 -31.75
CA ALA A 255 -14.02 5.46 -30.57
C ALA A 255 -13.82 4.08 -29.92
N LEU A 256 -13.67 3.02 -30.72
CA LEU A 256 -13.35 1.67 -30.22
C LEU A 256 -12.00 1.64 -29.52
N PHE A 257 -10.95 2.25 -30.10
CA PHE A 257 -9.66 2.37 -29.43
C PHE A 257 -9.79 3.13 -28.10
N ALA A 258 -10.49 4.27 -28.06
CA ALA A 258 -10.71 5.01 -26.82
C ALA A 258 -11.34 4.14 -25.72
N MET A 259 -12.35 3.32 -26.06
CA MET A 259 -12.94 2.37 -25.11
C MET A 259 -11.92 1.30 -24.66
N VAL A 260 -11.21 0.68 -25.61
CA VAL A 260 -10.21 -0.36 -25.32
C VAL A 260 -9.06 0.18 -24.46
N PHE A 261 -8.66 1.45 -24.59
CA PHE A 261 -7.65 2.07 -23.73
C PHE A 261 -8.17 2.43 -22.34
N SER A 262 -9.47 2.70 -22.20
CA SER A 262 -10.07 3.06 -20.92
C SER A 262 -10.20 1.86 -19.96
N VAL A 263 -10.38 0.65 -20.48
CA VAL A 263 -10.58 -0.56 -19.66
C VAL A 263 -9.31 -0.96 -18.88
N PRO A 264 -8.12 -1.07 -19.51
CA PRO A 264 -6.87 -1.37 -18.80
C PRO A 264 -6.48 -0.30 -17.78
N ALA A 265 -6.85 0.97 -18.00
CA ALA A 265 -6.53 2.07 -17.08
C ALA A 265 -7.04 1.81 -15.65
N GLN A 266 -8.17 1.09 -15.52
CA GLN A 266 -8.75 0.71 -14.23
C GLN A 266 -7.90 -0.33 -13.48
N TYR A 267 -7.09 -1.11 -14.20
CA TYR A 267 -6.28 -2.20 -13.67
C TYR A 267 -4.80 -1.81 -13.46
N ILE A 268 -4.39 -0.59 -13.84
CA ILE A 268 -2.96 -0.21 -13.94
C ILE A 268 -2.52 0.75 -12.80
N GLY A 269 -3.34 0.85 -11.74
CA GLY A 269 -3.00 1.56 -10.51
C GLY A 269 -3.13 3.09 -10.61
N SER A 270 -3.35 3.73 -9.45
CA SER A 270 -3.70 5.15 -9.35
C SER A 270 -2.64 6.12 -9.89
N ARG A 271 -1.36 5.73 -9.88
CA ARG A 271 -0.25 6.56 -10.41
C ARG A 271 -0.20 6.63 -11.94
N SER A 272 -0.84 5.69 -12.64
CA SER A 272 -0.85 5.63 -14.10
C SER A 272 -2.04 6.36 -14.73
N LEU A 273 -3.01 6.75 -13.89
CA LEU A 273 -4.23 7.45 -14.29
C LEU A 273 -3.97 8.71 -15.16
N PRO A 274 -2.98 9.58 -14.86
CA PRO A 274 -2.72 10.76 -15.68
C PRO A 274 -2.29 10.44 -17.12
N PHE A 275 -1.53 9.36 -17.32
CA PHE A 275 -1.09 8.93 -18.66
C PHE A 275 -2.25 8.39 -19.49
N TYR A 276 -3.14 7.60 -18.88
CA TYR A 276 -4.33 7.10 -19.56
C TYR A 276 -5.35 8.20 -19.85
N LEU A 277 -5.49 9.19 -18.96
CA LEU A 277 -6.29 10.38 -19.22
C LEU A 277 -5.76 11.17 -20.42
N LEU A 278 -4.44 11.28 -20.58
CA LEU A 278 -3.82 11.93 -21.73
C LEU A 278 -4.13 11.18 -23.05
N ILE A 279 -4.05 9.84 -23.03
CA ILE A 279 -4.39 8.98 -24.17
C ILE A 279 -5.88 9.10 -24.52
N LEU A 280 -6.76 9.10 -23.51
CA LEU A 280 -8.19 9.27 -23.70
C LEU A 280 -8.50 10.65 -24.30
N ALA A 281 -7.87 11.72 -23.79
CA ALA A 281 -8.01 13.07 -24.30
C ALA A 281 -7.55 13.17 -25.77
N TYR A 282 -6.44 12.52 -26.15
CA TYR A 282 -5.98 12.46 -27.54
C TYR A 282 -7.04 11.85 -28.48
N PHE A 283 -7.63 10.70 -28.10
CA PHE A 283 -8.66 10.07 -28.93
C PHE A 283 -9.95 10.90 -28.99
N GLN A 284 -10.37 11.51 -27.87
CA GLN A 284 -11.52 12.42 -27.86
C GLN A 284 -11.31 13.62 -28.79
N MET A 285 -10.14 14.27 -28.71
CA MET A 285 -9.79 15.38 -29.60
C MET A 285 -9.75 14.93 -31.08
N THR A 286 -9.21 13.74 -31.35
CA THR A 286 -9.12 13.18 -32.71
C THR A 286 -10.52 12.93 -33.29
N VAL A 287 -11.45 12.41 -32.49
CA VAL A 287 -12.85 12.23 -32.90
C VAL A 287 -13.52 13.56 -33.22
N VAL A 288 -13.35 14.59 -32.37
CA VAL A 288 -13.91 15.93 -32.59
C VAL A 288 -13.36 16.57 -33.86
N PHE A 289 -12.04 16.51 -34.08
CA PHE A 289 -11.41 17.07 -35.28
C PHE A 289 -11.84 16.35 -36.56
N LEU A 290 -11.92 15.01 -36.53
CA LEU A 290 -12.41 14.22 -37.67
C LEU A 290 -13.89 14.46 -37.95
N GLY A 291 -14.72 14.67 -36.92
CA GLY A 291 -16.13 15.04 -37.07
C GLY A 291 -16.27 16.38 -37.80
N ASN A 292 -15.61 17.42 -37.29
CA ASN A 292 -15.70 18.78 -37.84
C ASN A 292 -15.16 18.89 -39.27
N THR A 293 -14.08 18.18 -39.61
CA THR A 293 -13.51 18.20 -40.96
C THR A 293 -14.38 17.49 -42.00
N ASN A 294 -15.19 16.51 -41.58
CA ASN A 294 -16.16 15.85 -42.47
C ASN A 294 -17.38 16.71 -42.75
N ASP A 295 -17.85 17.49 -41.76
CA ASP A 295 -18.98 18.39 -41.95
C ASP A 295 -18.63 19.56 -42.88
N GLN A 296 -17.40 20.11 -42.78
CA GLN A 296 -16.93 21.11 -43.74
C GLN A 296 -16.90 20.60 -45.20
N LYS A 297 -16.55 19.32 -45.42
CA LYS A 297 -16.55 18.71 -46.76
C LYS A 297 -17.95 18.40 -47.31
N ARG A 298 -18.98 18.36 -46.46
CA ARG A 298 -20.38 18.17 -46.89
C ARG A 298 -21.07 19.47 -47.31
N HIS A 299 -20.52 20.61 -46.89
CA HIS A 299 -21.03 21.94 -47.20
C HIS A 299 -20.27 22.64 -48.34
N GLN A 300 -19.29 21.97 -48.94
CA GLN A 300 -18.65 22.34 -50.20
C GLN A 300 -19.19 21.46 -51.32
#